data_AF-A0A830BXS1-F1
#
_entry.id   AF-A0A830BXS1-F1
#
_cell.length_a   1.000
_cell.length_b   1.000
_cell.length_c   1.000
_cell.angle_alpha   90.00
_cell.angle_beta   90.00
_cell.angle_gamma   90.00
#
_symmetry.space_group_name_H-M   'P 1'
#
loop_
_entity.id
_entity.type
_entity.pdbx_description
1 polymer ?
#
loop_
_entity_poly.entity_id
_entity_poly.type
_entity_poly.pdbx_seq_one_letter_code
_entity_poly.pdbx_strand_id
1 'polypeptide(L)'
;MKTEWGFSKFISKNDLTHPSNGYLIDDKCVFGAEQEFKIANFSTLKDKWTSDEFTVGGHKWEIWVYPNGNGEASGRSLSITP
;
A
#
# COMPACT_ATOMS: atom_id res chain seq x y z
N MET A 1 1.80 -14.99 22.83
CA MET A 1 1.73 -13.52 22.66
C MET A 1 1.80 -13.25 21.16
N LYS A 2 0.65 -13.01 20.50
CA LYS A 2 0.60 -12.61 19.09
C LYS A 2 0.45 -11.09 19.08
N THR A 3 1.51 -10.38 18.73
CA THR A 3 1.40 -8.97 18.33
C THR A 3 0.85 -8.98 16.91
N GLU A 4 -0.44 -8.68 16.76
CA GLU A 4 -0.99 -8.37 15.45
C GLU A 4 -0.32 -7.07 14.98
N TRP A 5 0.67 -7.21 14.10
CA TRP A 5 1.16 -6.09 13.30
C TRP A 5 0.25 -6.01 12.07
N GLY A 6 -0.74 -5.10 12.16
CA GLY A 6 -1.76 -4.81 11.16
C GLY A 6 -2.98 -4.15 11.79
N PHE A 7 -3.61 -3.19 11.11
CA PHE A 7 -4.83 -2.55 11.60
C PHE A 7 -6.06 -3.37 11.21
N SER A 8 -6.94 -3.68 12.15
CA SER A 8 -8.34 -3.96 11.80
C SER A 8 -9.03 -2.63 11.44
N LYS A 9 -8.81 -2.12 10.21
CA LYS A 9 -9.40 -0.85 9.74
C LYS A 9 -10.84 -1.08 9.26
N PHE A 10 -11.77 -1.31 10.20
CA PHE A 10 -13.19 -1.15 9.90
C PHE A 10 -13.55 0.32 10.06
N ILE A 11 -14.21 0.93 9.07
CA ILE A 11 -14.84 2.25 9.23
C ILE A 11 -16.14 2.01 10.01
N SER A 12 -16.26 2.57 11.21
CA SER A 12 -17.49 2.43 12.00
C SER A 12 -18.65 3.13 11.28
N LYS A 13 -19.89 2.70 11.54
CA LYS A 13 -21.06 3.36 10.94
C LYS A 13 -21.11 4.86 11.28
N ASN A 14 -20.71 5.23 12.49
CA ASN A 14 -20.66 6.62 12.92
C ASN A 14 -19.63 7.41 12.10
N ASP A 15 -18.44 6.85 11.88
CA ASP A 15 -17.37 7.48 11.09
C ASP A 15 -17.73 7.57 9.61
N LEU A 16 -18.38 6.53 9.07
CA LEU A 16 -18.85 6.48 7.68
C LEU A 16 -19.83 7.61 7.37
N THR A 17 -20.77 7.89 8.29
CA THR A 17 -21.81 8.91 8.10
C THR A 17 -21.40 10.30 8.57
N HIS A 18 -20.23 10.46 9.20
CA HIS A 18 -19.81 11.75 9.73
C HIS A 18 -19.42 12.69 8.58
N PRO A 19 -20.11 13.83 8.37
CA PRO A 19 -19.87 14.67 7.18
C PRO A 19 -18.43 15.19 7.04
N SER A 20 -17.71 15.39 8.15
CA SER A 20 -16.31 15.84 8.13
C SER A 20 -15.32 14.78 7.62
N ASN A 21 -15.70 13.49 7.64
CA ASN A 21 -14.80 12.41 7.24
C ASN A 21 -14.81 12.14 5.74
N GLY A 22 -15.83 12.64 5.01
CA GLY A 22 -15.90 12.55 3.55
C GLY A 22 -16.12 11.17 2.97
N TYR A 23 -16.38 10.14 3.78
CA TYR A 23 -16.61 8.77 3.32
C TYR A 23 -17.97 8.58 2.63
N LEU A 24 -19.00 9.35 3.01
CA LEU A 24 -20.32 9.29 2.39
C LEU A 24 -20.81 10.71 2.05
N ILE A 25 -20.82 11.05 0.76
CA ILE A 25 -21.27 12.35 0.25
C ILE A 25 -22.31 12.07 -0.84
N ASP A 26 -23.50 12.67 -0.75
CA ASP A 26 -24.60 12.50 -1.72
C ASP A 26 -24.91 11.03 -2.08
N ASP A 27 -25.00 10.16 -1.06
CA ASP A 27 -25.21 8.70 -1.19
C ASP A 27 -24.08 7.95 -1.94
N LYS A 28 -22.92 8.60 -2.11
CA LYS A 28 -21.73 7.99 -2.71
C LYS A 28 -20.72 7.68 -1.62
N CYS A 29 -20.43 6.39 -1.46
CA CYS A 29 -19.40 5.91 -0.55
C CYS A 29 -18.02 5.97 -1.23
N VAL A 30 -17.05 6.63 -0.59
CA VAL A 30 -15.64 6.68 -1.02
C VAL A 30 -14.81 5.95 0.02
N PHE A 31 -14.02 4.97 -0.39
CA PHE A 31 -13.08 4.28 0.48
C PHE A 31 -11.79 3.94 -0.29
N GLY A 32 -10.65 4.04 0.40
CA GLY A 32 -9.37 3.58 -0.12
C GLY A 32 -9.14 2.10 0.23
N ALA A 33 -8.44 1.38 -0.64
CA ALA A 33 -7.87 0.07 -0.31
C ALA A 33 -6.36 0.24 -0.12
N GLU A 34 -5.85 -0.22 1.03
CA GLU A 34 -4.41 -0.25 1.32
C GLU A 34 -3.90 -1.68 1.13
N GLN A 35 -2.83 -1.87 0.36
CA GLN A 35 -2.16 -3.15 0.19
C GLN A 35 -0.82 -3.13 0.93
N GLU A 36 -0.61 -4.08 1.83
CA GLU A 36 0.66 -4.25 2.55
C GLU A 36 1.56 -5.26 1.83
N PHE A 37 2.86 -4.96 1.72
CA PHE A 37 3.88 -5.86 1.19
C PHE A 37 4.98 -6.08 2.24
N LYS A 38 5.31 -7.35 2.50
CA LYS A 38 6.37 -7.75 3.43
C LYS A 38 7.54 -8.32 2.66
N ILE A 39 8.67 -7.61 2.66
CA ILE A 39 9.90 -8.05 2.00
C ILE A 39 10.83 -8.66 3.05
N ALA A 40 10.98 -9.98 3.01
CA ALA A 40 11.94 -10.67 3.87
C ALA A 40 13.39 -10.41 3.40
N ASN A 41 14.33 -10.38 4.34
CA ASN A 41 15.77 -10.21 4.07
C ASN A 41 16.10 -8.95 3.24
N PHE A 42 15.37 -7.85 3.44
CA PHE A 42 15.49 -6.61 2.66
C PHE A 42 16.94 -6.08 2.57
N SER A 43 17.72 -6.16 3.66
CA SER A 43 19.12 -5.72 3.68
C SER A 43 20.05 -6.50 2.75
N THR A 44 19.64 -7.69 2.29
CA THR A 44 20.41 -8.56 1.39
C THR A 44 20.02 -8.41 -0.07
N LEU A 45 18.95 -7.64 -0.35
CA LEU A 45 18.41 -7.46 -1.68
C LEU A 45 19.32 -6.51 -2.48
N LYS A 46 19.92 -7.03 -3.56
CA LYS A 46 20.91 -6.30 -4.37
C LYS A 46 20.27 -5.42 -5.44
N ASP A 47 19.27 -5.98 -6.13
CA ASP A 47 18.70 -5.36 -7.33
C ASP A 47 17.29 -4.84 -7.05
N LYS A 48 16.27 -5.66 -7.33
CA LYS A 48 14.87 -5.31 -7.10
C LYS A 48 14.10 -6.48 -6.51
N TRP A 49 13.08 -6.16 -5.72
CA TRP A 49 12.01 -7.07 -5.35
C TRP A 49 10.77 -6.71 -6.17
N THR A 50 10.00 -7.72 -6.54
CA THR A 50 8.78 -7.59 -7.33
C THR A 50 7.66 -8.26 -6.55
N SER A 51 6.51 -7.59 -6.43
CA SER A 51 5.32 -8.17 -5.83
C SER A 51 4.72 -9.22 -6.75
N ASP A 52 3.89 -10.09 -6.19
CA ASP A 52 2.93 -10.84 -7.01
C ASP A 52 1.96 -9.85 -7.70
N GLU A 53 1.40 -10.26 -8.83
CA GLU A 53 0.33 -9.50 -9.50
C GLU A 53 -0.90 -9.43 -8.59
N PHE A 54 -1.46 -8.24 -8.44
CA PHE A 54 -2.70 -8.02 -7.69
C PHE A 54 -3.64 -7.08 -8.44
N THR A 55 -4.93 -7.13 -8.12
CA THR A 55 -5.95 -6.32 -8.80
C THR A 55 -6.59 -5.33 -7.84
N VAL A 56 -6.52 -4.03 -8.16
CA VAL A 56 -7.16 -2.94 -7.41
C VAL A 56 -7.83 -2.00 -8.40
N GLY A 57 -9.09 -1.64 -8.13
CA GLY A 57 -9.86 -0.73 -8.98
C GLY A 57 -10.13 -1.27 -10.39
N GLY A 58 -10.10 -2.60 -10.58
CA GLY A 58 -10.27 -3.23 -11.89
C GLY A 58 -9.00 -3.24 -12.76
N HIS A 59 -7.87 -2.76 -12.22
CA HIS A 59 -6.57 -2.77 -12.88
C HIS A 59 -5.65 -3.80 -12.23
N LYS A 60 -4.84 -4.46 -13.04
CA LYS A 60 -3.75 -5.34 -12.60
C LYS A 60 -2.50 -4.51 -12.35
N TRP A 61 -1.87 -4.74 -11.21
CA TRP A 61 -0.71 -4.01 -10.72
C TRP A 61 0.40 -4.98 -10.33
N GLU A 62 1.64 -4.51 -10.45
CA GLU A 62 2.84 -5.16 -9.96
C GLU A 62 3.75 -4.07 -9.37
N ILE A 63 4.15 -4.19 -8.11
CA ILE A 63 5.04 -3.21 -7.48
C ILE A 63 6.48 -3.68 -7.60
N TRP A 64 7.37 -2.80 -8.05
CA TRP A 64 8.81 -3.00 -7.99
C TRP A 64 9.44 -2.13 -6.90
N VAL A 65 10.32 -2.74 -6.13
CA VAL A 65 11.05 -2.08 -5.04
C VAL A 65 12.54 -2.24 -5.27
N TYR A 66 13.25 -1.13 -5.39
CA TYR A 66 14.69 -1.04 -5.60
C TYR A 66 15.35 -0.47 -4.34
N PRO A 67 15.99 -1.29 -3.49
CA PRO A 67 16.57 -0.84 -2.22
C PRO A 67 17.56 0.30 -2.36
N ASN A 68 18.34 0.25 -3.44
CA ASN A 68 19.37 1.23 -3.77
C ASN A 68 18.93 2.21 -4.86
N GLY A 69 17.64 2.26 -5.18
CA GLY A 69 17.07 3.22 -6.11
C GLY A 69 17.15 2.82 -7.58
N ASN A 70 16.35 3.49 -8.39
CA ASN A 70 16.25 3.25 -9.83
C ASN A 70 16.53 4.56 -10.60
N GLY A 71 17.18 4.47 -11.76
CA GLY A 71 17.51 5.63 -12.59
C GLY A 71 18.34 6.68 -11.86
N GLU A 72 17.88 7.93 -11.85
CA GLU A 72 18.57 9.05 -11.20
C GLU A 72 18.71 8.92 -9.68
N ALA A 73 17.87 8.08 -9.05
CA ALA A 73 17.93 7.78 -7.63
C ALA A 73 18.91 6.64 -7.28
N SER A 74 19.54 6.02 -8.28
CA SER A 74 20.48 4.90 -8.09
C SER A 74 21.64 5.27 -7.15
N GLY A 75 21.87 4.42 -6.16
CA GLY A 75 22.84 4.57 -5.07
C GLY A 75 22.48 5.60 -4.00
N ARG A 76 21.33 6.28 -4.09
CA ARG A 76 21.00 7.44 -3.22
C ARG A 76 19.75 7.25 -2.37
N SER A 77 18.77 6.51 -2.85
CA SER A 77 17.45 6.43 -2.20
C SER A 77 16.74 5.13 -2.56
N LEU A 78 15.76 4.72 -1.75
CA LEU A 78 14.80 3.68 -2.10
C LEU A 78 13.90 4.16 -3.26
N SER A 79 13.63 3.31 -4.24
CA SER A 79 12.61 3.58 -5.27
C SER A 79 11.51 2.52 -5.25
N ILE A 80 10.26 2.97 -5.32
CA ILE A 80 9.06 2.13 -5.40
C ILE A 80 8.30 2.57 -6.64
N THR A 81 8.05 1.65 -7.58
CA THR A 81 7.36 1.93 -8.83
C THR A 81 6.21 0.95 -9.05
N PRO A 82 5.03 1.42 -9.47
CA PRO A 82 3.91 0.56 -9.87
C PRO A 82 4.04 0.04 -11.30
#